data_AF-A0A938KGC7-F1
#
_entry.id   AF-A0A938KGC7-F1
#
_cell.length_a   1.000
_cell.length_b   1.000
_cell.length_c   1.000
_cell.angle_alpha   90.00
_cell.angle_beta   90.00
_cell.angle_gamma   90.00
#
_symmetry.space_group_name_H-M   'P 1'
#
loop_
_entity.id
_entity.type
_entity.pdbx_description
1 polymer ?
#
loop_
_entity_poly.entity_id
_entity_poly.type
_entity_poly.pdbx_seq_one_letter_code
_entity_poly.pdbx_strand_id
1 'polypeptide(L)'
;MTAPMLPGANRFRGRKRSLVAFTLVELMVVIGISMLLLSLAVPAFVRRLDNASIQKAVNEVLDICRGARAHAILRGSTAALRIQPATRTLQVVMLGTSRQTAGAAGDLVEEGAPVPGGSSEDGSPA
;
A
#
# COMPACT_ATOMS: atom_id res chain seq x y z
N MET A 1 -25.70 13.13 -85.05
CA MET A 1 -25.93 12.03 -84.11
C MET A 1 -24.60 11.32 -83.90
N THR A 2 -23.81 11.80 -82.94
CA THR A 2 -23.63 11.27 -81.57
C THR A 2 -22.43 10.33 -81.48
N ALA A 3 -21.29 10.91 -81.09
CA ALA A 3 -20.16 10.17 -80.55
C ALA A 3 -20.51 9.56 -79.17
N PRO A 4 -19.79 8.52 -78.76
CA PRO A 4 -19.32 8.51 -77.38
C PRO A 4 -17.79 8.42 -77.34
N MET A 5 -17.20 9.48 -76.78
CA MET A 5 -15.82 9.53 -76.34
C MET A 5 -15.73 8.72 -75.04
N LEU A 6 -14.96 7.65 -75.01
CA LEU A 6 -14.76 6.82 -73.82
C LEU A 6 -13.74 7.49 -72.87
N PRO A 7 -14.10 7.78 -71.61
CA PRO A 7 -13.17 8.28 -70.62
C PRO A 7 -12.13 7.21 -70.27
N GLY A 8 -10.87 7.46 -70.62
CA GLY A 8 -9.73 6.70 -70.12
C GLY A 8 -9.63 6.86 -68.61
N ALA A 9 -9.99 5.80 -67.89
CA ALA A 9 -9.96 5.74 -66.43
C ALA A 9 -8.55 6.08 -65.90
N ASN A 10 -8.47 7.22 -65.21
CA ASN A 10 -7.27 7.70 -64.55
C ASN A 10 -6.86 6.72 -63.44
N ARG A 11 -5.84 5.90 -63.71
CA ARG A 11 -5.31 4.94 -62.74
C ARG A 11 -4.46 5.69 -61.73
N PHE A 12 -5.11 6.34 -60.77
CA PHE A 12 -4.49 6.73 -59.51
C PHE A 12 -4.10 5.46 -58.75
N ARG A 13 -2.99 4.83 -59.16
CA ARG A 13 -2.28 3.85 -58.37
C ARG A 13 -1.68 4.58 -57.17
N GLY A 14 -2.49 4.71 -56.12
CA GLY A 14 -2.04 5.10 -54.79
C GLY A 14 -0.86 4.19 -54.42
N ARG A 15 0.32 4.80 -54.33
CA ARG A 15 1.52 4.15 -53.83
C ARG A 15 1.21 3.75 -52.39
N LYS A 16 0.93 2.48 -52.14
CA LYS A 16 0.82 1.95 -50.77
C LYS A 16 2.13 2.31 -50.08
N ARG A 17 2.10 3.27 -49.16
CA ARG A 17 3.25 3.57 -48.32
C ARG A 17 3.53 2.29 -47.54
N SER A 18 4.70 1.70 -47.71
CA SER A 18 5.13 0.61 -46.85
C SER A 18 5.22 1.20 -45.45
N LEU A 19 4.28 0.81 -44.60
CA LEU A 19 4.43 0.95 -43.16
C LEU A 19 5.69 0.15 -42.81
N VAL A 20 6.73 0.86 -42.37
CA VAL A 20 7.97 0.24 -41.93
C VAL A 20 7.63 -0.53 -40.66
N ALA A 21 7.65 -1.86 -40.75
CA ALA A 21 7.47 -2.73 -39.60
C ALA A 21 8.78 -2.81 -38.81
N PHE A 22 8.67 -2.92 -37.49
CA PHE A 22 9.79 -3.12 -36.58
C PHE A 22 10.50 -4.44 -36.90
N THR A 23 11.83 -4.43 -36.85
CA THR A 23 12.62 -5.64 -37.11
C THR A 23 12.54 -6.61 -35.93
N LEU A 24 12.66 -7.92 -36.18
CA LEU A 24 12.70 -8.91 -35.08
C LEU A 24 13.87 -8.67 -34.14
N VAL A 25 15.00 -8.20 -34.66
CA VAL A 25 16.19 -7.89 -33.85
C VAL A 25 15.94 -6.69 -32.93
N GLU A 26 15.19 -5.69 -33.37
CA GLU A 26 14.82 -4.54 -32.53
C GLU A 26 13.97 -4.99 -31.35
N LEU A 27 13.01 -5.90 -31.59
CA LEU A 27 12.21 -6.44 -30.49
C LEU A 27 13.07 -7.27 -29.51
N MET A 28 14.01 -8.07 -30.01
CA MET A 28 14.93 -8.87 -29.19
C MET A 28 15.78 -7.98 -28.26
N VAL A 29 16.32 -6.90 -28.81
CA VAL A 29 17.12 -5.95 -28.02
C VAL A 29 16.25 -5.20 -27.01
N VAL A 30 15.04 -4.78 -27.39
CA VAL A 30 14.11 -4.08 -26.50
C VAL A 30 13.70 -4.95 -25.31
N ILE A 31 13.31 -6.21 -25.55
CA ILE A 31 12.96 -7.12 -24.44
C ILE A 31 14.19 -7.47 -23.60
N GLY A 32 15.36 -7.62 -24.21
CA GLY A 32 16.62 -7.88 -23.49
C GLY A 32 16.97 -6.74 -22.52
N ILE A 33 16.91 -5.51 -23.00
CA ILE A 33 17.18 -4.32 -22.16
C ILE A 33 16.06 -4.13 -21.13
N SER A 34 14.80 -4.35 -21.51
CA SER A 34 13.66 -4.23 -20.58
C SER A 34 13.78 -5.22 -19.41
N MET A 35 14.15 -6.47 -19.68
CA MET A 35 14.40 -7.47 -18.64
C MET A 35 15.57 -7.09 -17.74
N LEU A 36 16.66 -6.57 -18.30
CA LEU A 36 17.79 -6.08 -17.54
C LEU A 36 17.38 -4.92 -16.60
N LEU A 37 16.61 -3.97 -17.11
CA LEU A 37 16.10 -2.84 -16.33
C LEU A 37 15.14 -3.31 -15.23
N LEU A 38 14.19 -4.20 -15.56
CA LEU A 38 13.23 -4.75 -14.60
C LEU A 38 13.93 -5.53 -13.47
N SER A 39 14.98 -6.28 -13.80
CA SER A 39 15.78 -7.03 -12.82
C SER A 39 16.35 -6.13 -11.73
N LEU A 40 16.71 -4.88 -12.05
CA LEU A 40 17.23 -3.91 -11.10
C LEU A 40 16.12 -3.02 -10.49
N ALA A 41 15.09 -2.69 -11.27
CA ALA A 41 14.02 -1.79 -10.88
C ALA A 41 13.06 -2.41 -9.86
N VAL A 42 12.68 -3.68 -10.05
CA VAL A 42 11.73 -4.39 -9.18
C VAL A 42 12.21 -4.46 -7.71
N PRO A 43 13.42 -4.95 -7.38
CA PRO A 43 13.86 -5.01 -5.98
C PRO A 43 13.98 -3.63 -5.34
N ALA A 44 14.38 -2.61 -6.11
CA ALA A 44 14.43 -1.23 -5.62
C ALA A 44 13.04 -0.69 -5.28
N PHE A 45 12.02 -1.02 -6.10
CA PHE A 45 10.63 -0.65 -5.84
C PHE A 45 10.08 -1.35 -4.60
N VAL A 46 10.25 -2.67 -4.49
CA VAL A 46 9.79 -3.46 -3.32
C VAL A 46 10.37 -2.91 -2.01
N ARG A 47 11.68 -2.61 -1.97
CA ARG A 47 12.31 -2.01 -0.78
C ARG A 47 11.72 -0.65 -0.39
N ARG A 48 11.23 0.15 -1.35
CA ARG A 48 10.56 1.42 -1.02
C ARG A 48 9.19 1.22 -0.40
N LEU A 49 8.47 0.17 -0.79
CA LEU A 49 7.20 -0.20 -0.15
C LEU A 49 7.44 -0.68 1.28
N ASP A 50 8.48 -1.47 1.53
CA ASP A 50 8.80 -1.97 2.88
C ASP A 50 9.19 -0.85 3.87
N ASN A 51 9.86 0.21 3.41
CA ASN A 51 10.22 1.34 4.26
C ASN A 51 9.00 2.08 4.83
N ALA A 52 7.80 1.91 4.25
CA ALA A 52 6.57 2.42 4.81
C ALA A 52 6.21 1.75 6.16
N SER A 53 6.76 0.57 6.47
CA SER A 53 6.46 -0.18 7.69
C SER A 53 6.88 0.54 8.98
N ILE A 54 8.06 1.18 9.02
CA ILE A 54 8.54 1.88 10.22
C ILE A 54 7.68 3.12 10.50
N GLN A 55 7.42 3.92 9.46
CA GLN A 55 6.53 5.09 9.60
C GLN A 55 5.12 4.67 9.99
N LYS A 56 4.61 3.56 9.44
CA LYS A 56 3.32 2.99 9.80
C LYS A 56 3.28 2.56 11.27
N ALA A 57 4.29 1.84 11.75
CA ALA A 57 4.39 1.42 13.15
C ALA A 57 4.46 2.61 14.12
N VAL A 58 5.21 3.67 13.76
CA VAL A 58 5.26 4.91 14.55
C VAL A 58 3.90 5.59 14.61
N ASN A 59 3.20 5.70 13.48
CA ASN A 59 1.87 6.30 13.43
C ASN A 59 0.86 5.50 14.25
N GLU A 60 0.93 4.17 14.22
CA GLU A 60 0.07 3.29 15.02
C GLU A 60 0.27 3.50 16.53
N VAL A 61 1.53 3.52 16.99
CA VAL A 61 1.85 3.81 18.40
C VAL A 61 1.36 5.20 18.80
N LEU A 62 1.55 6.20 17.93
CA LEU A 62 1.11 7.57 18.18
C LEU A 62 -0.41 7.68 18.28
N ASP A 63 -1.14 6.94 17.46
CA ASP A 63 -2.60 6.90 17.47
C ASP A 63 -3.13 6.31 18.79
N ILE A 64 -2.54 5.19 19.23
CA ILE A 64 -2.85 4.56 20.52
C ILE A 64 -2.54 5.51 21.69
N CYS A 65 -1.39 6.20 21.66
CA CYS A 65 -1.05 7.19 22.68
C CYS A 65 -2.03 8.37 22.72
N ARG A 66 -2.45 8.89 21.56
CA ARG A 66 -3.43 9.98 21.47
C ARG A 66 -4.78 9.54 22.03
N GLY A 67 -5.24 8.34 21.68
CA GLY A 67 -6.46 7.74 22.23
C GLY A 67 -6.38 7.57 23.74
N ALA A 68 -5.30 6.96 24.25
CA ALA A 68 -5.07 6.78 25.68
C ALA A 68 -5.03 8.11 26.44
N ARG A 69 -4.39 9.13 25.89
CA ARG A 69 -4.32 10.47 26.49
C ARG A 69 -5.69 11.16 26.52
N ALA A 70 -6.43 11.14 25.42
CA ALA A 70 -7.77 11.71 25.37
C ALA A 70 -8.68 11.04 26.41
N HIS A 71 -8.61 9.72 26.49
CA HIS A 71 -9.38 8.92 27.43
C HIS A 71 -8.98 9.17 28.89
N ALA A 72 -7.68 9.34 29.18
CA ALA A 72 -7.16 9.72 30.49
C ALA A 72 -7.64 11.10 30.94
N ILE A 73 -7.62 12.09 30.04
CA ILE A 73 -8.08 13.46 30.32
C ILE A 73 -9.59 13.46 30.61
N LEU A 74 -10.38 12.79 29.77
CA LEU A 74 -11.84 12.74 29.92
C LEU A 74 -12.29 12.00 31.19
N ARG A 75 -11.57 10.95 31.59
CA ARG A 75 -11.88 10.16 32.79
C ARG A 75 -11.18 10.64 34.06
N GLY A 76 -10.28 11.63 33.96
CA GLY A 76 -9.48 12.10 35.09
C GLY A 76 -8.56 11.02 35.69
N SER A 77 -8.22 9.98 34.93
CA SER A 77 -7.43 8.83 35.38
C SER A 77 -6.14 8.70 34.59
N THR A 78 -5.06 8.24 35.20
CA THR A 78 -3.78 8.01 34.50
C THR A 78 -3.86 6.82 33.53
N ALA A 79 -3.36 6.97 32.31
CA ALA A 79 -3.22 5.86 31.34
C ALA A 79 -1.74 5.58 31.07
N ALA A 80 -1.36 4.30 31.08
CA ALA A 80 0.00 3.83 30.79
C ALA A 80 -0.02 2.92 29.55
N LEU A 81 0.95 3.13 28.64
CA LEU A 81 1.14 2.24 27.49
C LEU A 81 2.21 1.19 27.83
N ARG A 82 1.83 -0.08 27.81
CA ARG A 82 2.77 -1.20 27.98
C ARG A 82 3.11 -1.78 26.61
N ILE A 83 4.39 -1.75 26.28
CA ILE A 83 4.93 -2.32 25.05
C ILE A 83 5.57 -3.66 25.41
N GLN A 84 5.07 -4.78 24.87
CA GLN A 84 5.73 -6.07 24.95
C GLN A 84 6.43 -6.40 23.61
N PRO A 85 7.77 -6.26 23.53
CA PRO A 85 8.51 -6.53 22.29
C PRO A 85 8.45 -8.00 21.84
N ALA A 86 8.32 -8.93 22.80
CA ALA A 86 8.32 -10.37 22.53
C ALA A 86 7.05 -10.86 21.81
N THR A 87 5.90 -10.25 22.08
CA THR A 87 4.59 -10.62 21.50
C THR A 87 4.10 -9.64 20.44
N ARG A 88 4.82 -8.53 20.21
CA ARG A 88 4.40 -7.42 19.33
C ARG A 88 3.01 -6.84 19.69
N THR A 89 2.64 -6.90 20.97
CA THR A 89 1.36 -6.37 21.44
C THR A 89 1.56 -5.03 22.15
N LEU A 90 0.66 -4.09 21.87
CA LEU A 90 0.56 -2.79 22.53
C LEU A 90 -0.69 -2.78 23.40
N GLN A 91 -0.53 -2.67 24.71
CA GLN A 91 -1.66 -2.68 25.64
C GLN A 91 -1.75 -1.34 26.37
N VAL A 92 -2.93 -0.72 26.34
CA VAL A 92 -3.22 0.48 27.13
C VAL A 92 -3.78 0.03 28.47
N VAL A 93 -3.02 0.24 29.53
CA VAL A 93 -3.44 -0.04 30.91
C VAL A 93 -3.92 1.26 31.53
N MET A 94 -5.19 1.29 31.96
CA MET A 94 -5.71 2.40 32.75
C MET A 94 -5.23 2.21 34.18
N LEU A 95 -4.32 3.07 34.62
CA LEU A 95 -3.87 3.08 36.00
C LEU A 95 -4.91 3.88 36.80
N GLY A 96 -5.87 3.17 37.38
CA GLY A 96 -6.73 3.75 38.42
C GLY A 96 -5.87 4.30 39.56
N THR A 97 -6.37 5.31 40.27
CA THR A 97 -5.67 5.98 41.39
C THR A 97 -5.56 5.08 42.63
N SER A 98 -4.99 3.89 42.49
CA SER A 98 -4.48 3.09 43.58
C SER A 98 -2.96 2.99 43.40
N ARG A 99 -2.25 3.59 44.35
CA ARG A 99 -0.79 3.54 44.51
C ARG A 99 -0.31 2.09 44.40
N GLN A 100 0.09 1.67 43.20
CA GLN A 100 0.54 0.30 42.96
C GLN A 100 2.00 0.19 43.41
N THR A 101 2.15 -0.33 44.62
CA THR A 101 3.41 -0.75 45.23
C THR A 101 4.16 -1.67 44.28
N ALA A 102 5.44 -1.34 44.07
CA ALA A 102 6.40 -2.20 43.42
C ALA A 102 6.44 -3.57 44.11
N GLY A 103 6.25 -4.63 43.31
CA GLY A 103 6.57 -6.00 43.68
C GLY A 103 5.40 -6.82 44.24
N ALA A 104 4.81 -7.67 43.38
CA ALA A 104 4.48 -9.06 43.69
C ALA A 104 3.86 -9.71 42.45
N ALA A 105 4.33 -10.92 42.14
CA ALA A 105 3.75 -11.82 41.16
C ALA A 105 2.25 -12.06 41.44
N GLY A 106 1.44 -12.10 40.39
CA GLY A 106 0.01 -12.37 40.53
C GLY A 106 -0.76 -12.09 39.26
N ASP A 107 -0.92 -13.15 38.47
CA ASP A 107 -1.90 -13.34 37.41
C ASP A 107 -3.28 -12.76 37.77
N LEU A 108 -3.76 -11.75 37.03
CA LEU A 108 -5.17 -11.44 36.79
C LEU A 108 -5.27 -10.59 35.50
N VAL A 109 -5.60 -11.26 34.41
CA VAL A 109 -6.02 -10.63 33.15
C VAL A 109 -7.39 -9.98 33.37
N GLU A 110 -7.40 -8.67 33.58
CA GLU A 110 -8.60 -7.84 33.39
C GLU A 110 -8.70 -7.60 31.88
N GLU A 111 -9.61 -8.35 31.25
CA GLU A 111 -9.99 -8.22 29.85
C GLU A 111 -10.64 -6.85 29.63
N GLY A 112 -9.78 -5.84 29.49
CA GLY A 112 -10.18 -4.51 29.06
C GLY A 112 -10.73 -4.59 27.65
N ALA A 113 -12.04 -4.33 27.54
CA ALA A 113 -12.88 -4.43 26.36
C ALA A 113 -12.17 -4.08 25.03
N PRO A 114 -12.45 -4.84 23.95
CA PRO A 114 -11.92 -4.52 22.63
C PRO A 114 -12.46 -3.16 22.19
N VAL A 115 -11.56 -2.17 22.12
CA VAL A 115 -11.84 -0.93 21.37
C VAL A 115 -12.09 -1.33 19.92
N PRO A 116 -13.28 -1.04 19.35
CA PRO A 116 -13.57 -1.38 17.97
C PRO A 116 -12.63 -0.59 17.08
N GLY A 117 -11.58 -1.25 16.59
CA GLY A 117 -10.82 -0.78 15.44
C GLY A 117 -11.76 -0.81 14.25
N GLY A 118 -12.03 0.36 13.67
CA GLY A 118 -12.87 0.48 12.48
C GLY A 118 -12.31 -0.36 11.35
N SER A 119 -12.96 -1.48 11.08
CA SER A 119 -12.81 -2.22 9.83
C SER A 119 -13.50 -1.43 8.72
N SER A 120 -12.70 -0.76 7.89
CA SER A 120 -13.11 -0.49 6.53
C SER A 120 -12.93 -1.79 5.73
N GLU A 121 -13.86 -2.71 5.93
CA GLU A 121 -14.18 -3.76 4.96
C GLU A 121 -15.10 -3.13 3.90
N ASP A 122 -14.53 -2.78 2.76
CA ASP A 122 -15.20 -2.90 1.46
C ASP A 122 -14.30 -3.88 0.68
N GLY A 123 -14.66 -5.13 0.40
CA GLY A 123 -15.98 -5.59 0.01
C GLY A 123 -16.03 -5.75 -1.50
N SER A 124 -15.39 -6.80 -2.03
CA SER A 124 -16.00 -7.81 -2.92
C SER A 124 -15.16 -8.21 -4.15
N PRO A 125 -15.17 -9.51 -4.52
CA PRO A 125 -14.31 -10.12 -5.53
C PRO A 125 -15.01 -10.34 -6.89
N ALA A 126 -14.20 -10.52 -7.94
CA ALA A 126 -14.43 -11.39 -9.10
C ALA A 126 -13.11 -11.63 -9.84
#